data_AF-R9KQ78-F1
#
_entry.id   AF-R9KQ78-F1
#
_cell.length_a   1.000
_cell.length_b   1.000
_cell.length_c   1.000
_cell.angle_alpha   90.00
_cell.angle_beta   90.00
_cell.angle_gamma   90.00
#
_symmetry.space_group_name_H-M   'P 1'
#
loop_
_entity.id
_entity.type
_entity.pdbx_description
1 polymer ?
#
loop_
_entity_poly.entity_id
_entity_poly.type
_entity_poly.pdbx_seq_one_letter_code
_entity_poly.pdbx_strand_id
1 'polypeptide(L)' 'MKKYKPVKIFCPQCNSHVGTHDGRSTIDKIVKCKNCNKLVIYRTQTGKAENKPVPKRSCSSGVTFI' A
#
# COMPACT_ATOMS: atom_id res chain seq x y z
N MET A 1 -14.77 25.00 5.58
CA MET A 1 -13.96 23.95 4.91
C MET A 1 -13.39 23.00 5.96
N LYS A 2 -13.64 21.69 5.87
CA LYS A 2 -12.99 20.71 6.78
C LYS A 2 -11.49 20.68 6.48
N LYS A 3 -10.64 20.93 7.49
CA LYS A 3 -9.17 20.83 7.37
C LYS A 3 -8.79 19.36 7.44
N TYR A 4 -8.40 18.77 6.32
CA TYR A 4 -7.88 17.40 6.28
C TYR A 4 -6.38 17.42 6.54
N LYS A 5 -5.91 16.61 7.48
CA LYS A 5 -4.49 16.49 7.80
C LYS A 5 -3.88 15.36 6.96
N PRO A 6 -2.76 15.60 6.26
CA PRO A 6 -2.08 14.55 5.54
C PRO A 6 -1.47 13.55 6.54
N VAL A 7 -1.82 12.27 6.38
CA VAL A 7 -1.29 11.15 7.16
C VAL A 7 -0.17 10.48 6.36
N LYS A 8 0.99 10.26 6.99
CA LYS A 8 2.08 9.50 6.38
C LYS A 8 1.81 8.00 6.56
N ILE A 9 1.90 7.25 5.48
CA ILE A 9 1.76 5.80 5.44
C ILE A 9 3.16 5.18 5.50
N PHE A 10 3.37 4.35 6.52
CA PHE A 10 4.61 3.61 6.70
C PHE A 10 4.41 2.13 6.39
N CYS A 11 5.48 1.51 5.93
CA CYS A 11 5.57 0.07 5.73
C CYS A 11 5.62 -0.65 7.08
N PRO A 12 4.71 -1.59 7.40
CA PRO A 12 4.71 -2.28 8.69
C PRO A 12 5.93 -3.21 8.90
N GLN A 13 6.65 -3.58 7.84
CA GLN A 13 7.84 -4.43 7.97
C GLN A 13 9.16 -3.68 7.96
N CYS A 14 9.22 -2.57 7.22
CA CYS A 14 10.45 -1.90 6.89
C CYS A 14 10.50 -0.47 7.43
N ASN A 15 9.42 -0.02 8.09
CA ASN A 15 9.20 1.32 8.63
C ASN A 15 9.52 2.47 7.66
N SER A 16 9.66 2.15 6.38
CA SER A 16 10.00 3.09 5.32
C SER A 16 8.74 3.87 4.97
N HIS A 17 8.91 5.15 4.64
CA HIS A 17 7.82 5.97 4.15
C HIS A 17 7.38 5.47 2.76
N VAL A 18 6.13 5.04 2.64
CA VAL A 18 5.61 4.44 1.40
C VAL A 18 4.70 5.40 0.65
N GLY A 19 4.00 6.29 1.35
CA GLY A 19 3.16 7.31 0.72
C GLY A 19 2.46 8.20 1.73
N THR A 20 1.68 9.15 1.22
CA THR A 20 0.87 10.07 2.03
C THR A 20 -0.61 9.88 1.71
N HIS A 21 -1.48 10.07 2.69
CA HIS A 21 -2.93 10.07 2.56
C HIS A 21 -3.48 11.42 2.97
N ASP A 22 -4.11 12.15 2.05
CA ASP A 22 -4.55 13.53 2.26
C ASP A 22 -5.75 13.65 3.22
N GLY A 23 -6.33 12.53 3.66
CA GLY A 23 -7.46 12.50 4.61
C GLY A 23 -8.82 12.76 3.97
N ARG A 24 -8.85 13.11 2.68
CA ARG A 24 -10.09 13.45 1.93
C ARG A 24 -10.74 12.24 1.25
N SER A 25 -9.92 11.26 0.84
CA SER A 25 -10.38 10.07 0.11
C SER A 25 -10.78 8.97 1.09
N THR A 26 -11.88 8.27 0.79
CA THR A 26 -12.33 7.05 1.48
C THR A 26 -11.81 5.76 0.83
N ILE A 27 -11.05 5.90 -0.26
CA ILE A 27 -10.48 4.78 -1.02
C ILE A 27 -9.22 4.29 -0.32
N ASP A 28 -9.11 2.97 -0.15
CA ASP A 28 -7.91 2.33 0.39
C ASP A 28 -6.70 2.59 -0.53
N LYS A 29 -5.59 3.06 0.04
CA LYS A 29 -4.37 3.32 -0.73
C LYS A 29 -3.54 2.05 -0.78
N ILE A 30 -3.36 1.53 -1.99
CA ILE A 30 -2.48 0.39 -2.27
C ILE A 30 -1.18 0.94 -2.86
N VAL A 31 -0.06 0.71 -2.18
CA VAL A 31 1.24 1.21 -2.62
C VAL A 31 2.29 0.11 -2.48
N LYS A 32 3.14 -0.05 -3.50
CA LYS A 32 4.28 -0.97 -3.44
C LYS A 32 5.41 -0.32 -2.65
N CYS A 33 5.90 -0.99 -1.61
CA CYS A 33 7.11 -0.55 -0.94
C CYS A 33 8.35 -0.92 -1.76
N LYS A 34 9.26 0.05 -1.96
CA LYS A 34 10.50 -0.16 -2.73
C LYS A 34 11.55 -1.00 -1.98
N ASN A 35 11.53 -0.99 -0.65
CA ASN A 35 12.53 -1.71 0.15
C ASN A 35 12.19 -3.20 0.29
N CYS A 36 10.96 -3.53 0.70
CA CYS A 36 10.56 -4.92 0.90
C CYS A 36 9.84 -5.55 -0.30
N ASN A 37 9.62 -4.79 -1.38
CA ASN A 37 8.91 -5.22 -2.58
C ASN A 37 7.51 -5.81 -2.34
N LYS A 38 6.88 -5.51 -1.19
CA LYS A 38 5.51 -5.94 -0.84
C LYS A 38 4.50 -4.83 -1.14
N LEU A 39 3.24 -5.23 -1.35
CA LEU A 39 2.11 -4.32 -1.44
C LEU A 39 1.66 -3.93 -0.05
N VAL A 40 1.64 -2.63 0.24
CA VAL A 40 1.10 -2.06 1.46
C VAL A 40 -0.29 -1.51 1.15
N ILE A 41 -1.30 -2.04 1.84
CA ILE A 41 -2.69 -1.62 1.75
C ILE A 41 -2.99 -0.80 3.00
N TYR A 42 -3.18 0.50 2.82
CA TYR A 42 -3.61 1.39 3.87
C TYR A 42 -5.14 1.51 3.87
N ARG A 43 -5.77 0.93 4.89
CA ARG A 43 -7.22 1.05 5.09
C ARG A 43 -7.55 2.39 5.71
N THR A 44 -8.23 3.23 4.96
CA THR A 44 -8.50 4.62 5.37
C THR A 44 -9.47 4.71 6.56
N GLN A 45 -10.41 3.76 6.67
CA GLN A 45 -11.38 3.72 7.75
C GLN A 45 -10.77 3.33 9.11
N THR A 46 -9.84 2.38 9.12
CA THR A 46 -9.23 1.86 10.36
C THR A 46 -7.87 2.48 10.67
N GLY A 47 -7.26 3.17 9.69
CA GLY A 47 -5.89 3.69 9.80
C GLY A 47 -4.82 2.59 9.85
N LYS A 48 -5.18 1.34 9.55
CA LYS A 48 -4.29 0.18 9.59
C LYS A 48 -3.62 -0.04 8.24
N ALA A 49 -2.31 -0.32 8.27
CA ALA A 49 -1.55 -0.72 7.11
C ALA A 49 -1.34 -2.25 7.13
N GLU A 50 -1.81 -2.92 6.09
CA GLU A 50 -1.62 -4.36 5.88
C GLU A 50 -0.62 -4.59 4.75
N ASN A 51 0.13 -5.67 4.83
CA ASN A 51 1.13 -6.08 3.87
C ASN A 51 0.69 -7.35 3.15
N LYS A 52 0.59 -7.29 1.82
CA LYS A 52 0.35 -8.43 0.95
C LYS A 52 1.54 -8.68 0.02
N PRO A 53 1.85 -9.95 -0.31
CA PRO A 53 2.83 -10.25 -1.34
C PRO A 53 2.34 -9.69 -2.69
N VAL A 54 3.29 -9.30 -3.55
CA VAL A 54 2.95 -8.97 -4.93
C VAL A 54 2.42 -10.23 -5.61
N PRO A 55 1.24 -10.17 -6.24
CA PRO A 55 0.69 -11.34 -6.92
C PRO A 55 1.64 -11.77 -8.03
N LYS A 56 1.99 -13.06 -8.04
CA LYS A 56 2.73 -13.66 -9.14
C LYS A 56 1.82 -13.66 -10.37
N ARG A 57 2.29 -13.09 -11.49
CA ARG A 57 1.56 -13.16 -12.75
C ARG A 57 1.97 -14.43 -13.49
N SER A 58 1.04 -15.38 -13.57
CA SER A 58 1.18 -16.58 -14.40
C SER A 58 0.50 -16.34 -15.75
N CYS A 59 1.17 -16.70 -16.83
CA CYS A 59 0.55 -16.79 -18.16
C CYS A 59 -0.20 -18.13 -18.31
N SER A 60 -1.16 -18.17 -19.24
CA SER A 60 -1.91 -19.40 -19.57
C SER A 60 -1.01 -20.55 -20.04
N SER A 61 0.19 -20.23 -20.54
CA SER A 61 1.25 -21.18 -20.90
C SER A 61 2.00 -21.77 -19.70
N GLY A 62 1.66 -21.40 -18.46
CA GLY A 62 2.33 -21.88 -17.24
C GLY A 62 3.63 -21.14 -16.90
N VAL A 63 4.07 -20.20 -17.74
CA VAL A 63 5.27 -19.40 -17.51
C VAL A 63 4.98 -18.31 -16.47
N THR A 64 5.88 -18.14 -15.51
CA THR A 64 5.80 -17.07 -14.50
C THR A 64 6.79 -15.96 -14.84
N PHE A 65 6.31 -14.72 -14.94
CA PHE A 65 7.17 -13.55 -15.08
C PHE A 65 7.54 -13.06 -13.68
N ILE A 66 8.84 -13.13 -13.35
CA ILE A 66 9.43 -12.60 -12.11
C ILE A 66 9.72 -11.11 -12.29
#